data_AF-A0A5A5RMR4-F1
#
_entry.id   AF-A0A5A5RMR4-F1
#
_cell.length_a   1.000
_cell.length_b   1.000
_cell.length_c   1.000
_cell.angle_alpha   90.00
_cell.angle_beta   90.00
_cell.angle_gamma   90.00
#
_symmetry.space_group_name_H-M   'P 1'
#
loop_
_entity.id
_entity.type
_entity.pdbx_description
1 polymer ?
#
loop_
_entity_poly.entity_id
_entity_poly.type
_entity_poly.pdbx_seq_one_letter_code
_entity_poly.pdbx_strand_id
1 'polypeptide(L)'
;MTAGNIEEQKKYARGPMKLGPNVYIPRKQNSRDRDILDSIARPFFERHRPTATFYEQAAEMLPADTRDQLVRQLWQLTPETIRVKGFALALEGVPLSTRSAPELEKRARIWLNTPSEAVFRRLVKEYPTNYFDGAKSTALWATEAICQQLSHPNCDRLRPVFAERNRRVISSVNIELVQAPGSHCLTKGRLQPLPGYSDFQYQQTAKYYLLAALQTGQLPQIVSHFAVDSFLINQGKYPHCDPRGFDLQRLYNLISQALDYDPGTVYGIVPRYGTNILAGDNIWWHNRVFDQANLPTTLN
;
A
#
# COMPACT_ATOMS: atom_id res chain seq x y z
N MET A 1 -15.84 -22.40 -4.46
CA MET A 1 -15.47 -21.16 -3.74
C MET A 1 -15.31 -20.07 -4.79
N THR A 2 -16.28 -19.17 -4.86
CA THR A 2 -16.29 -18.03 -5.79
C THR A 2 -15.11 -17.11 -5.49
N ALA A 3 -14.43 -16.61 -6.53
CA ALA A 3 -13.48 -15.52 -6.38
C ALA A 3 -14.14 -14.41 -5.55
N GLY A 4 -13.53 -14.02 -4.42
CA GLY A 4 -14.11 -13.03 -3.53
C GLY A 4 -14.53 -11.80 -4.33
N ASN A 5 -15.76 -11.33 -4.11
CA ASN A 5 -16.27 -10.13 -4.75
C ASN A 5 -15.28 -8.98 -4.51
N ILE A 6 -15.03 -8.15 -5.53
CA ILE A 6 -14.16 -6.96 -5.44
C ILE A 6 -14.46 -6.12 -4.19
N GLU A 7 -15.74 -6.00 -3.80
CA GLU A 7 -16.17 -5.32 -2.58
C GLU A 7 -15.70 -5.99 -1.29
N GLU A 8 -15.57 -7.30 -1.29
CA GLU A 8 -15.05 -8.06 -0.16
C GLU A 8 -13.53 -7.92 -0.08
N GLN A 9 -12.85 -7.99 -1.22
CA GLN A 9 -11.41 -7.84 -1.27
C GLN A 9 -10.94 -6.40 -0.99
N LYS A 10 -11.74 -5.38 -1.35
CA LYS A 10 -11.57 -3.99 -0.89
C LYS A 10 -11.65 -3.85 0.63
N LYS A 11 -12.43 -4.69 1.33
CA LYS A 11 -12.43 -4.70 2.80
C LYS A 11 -11.12 -5.19 3.36
N TYR A 12 -10.38 -6.05 2.64
CA TYR A 12 -9.07 -6.58 3.04
C TYR A 12 -7.89 -5.73 2.53
N ALA A 13 -8.11 -4.82 1.58
CA ALA A 13 -7.12 -3.87 1.10
C ALA A 13 -6.71 -2.91 2.24
N ARG A 14 -5.46 -3.04 2.67
CA ARG A 14 -4.94 -2.31 3.84
C ARG A 14 -4.73 -0.83 3.50
N GLY A 15 -5.51 0.03 4.14
CA GLY A 15 -5.29 1.47 4.15
C GLY A 15 -6.51 2.24 4.68
N PRO A 16 -6.33 3.40 5.34
CA PRO A 16 -7.41 4.32 5.60
C PRO A 16 -8.34 4.44 4.41
N MET A 17 -9.63 4.33 4.69
CA MET A 17 -10.73 4.54 3.75
C MET A 17 -11.13 3.37 2.84
N LYS A 18 -10.58 2.16 2.96
CA LYS A 18 -10.73 1.10 1.92
C LYS A 18 -10.16 1.54 0.56
N LEU A 19 -9.25 2.51 0.57
CA LEU A 19 -8.59 3.16 -0.58
C LEU A 19 -7.08 2.89 -0.58
N GLY A 20 -6.64 1.79 0.05
CA GLY A 20 -5.21 1.47 0.23
C GLY A 20 -4.35 1.56 -1.05
N PRO A 21 -4.85 1.11 -2.20
CA PRO A 21 -4.17 1.31 -3.47
C PRO A 21 -4.73 2.48 -4.29
N ASN A 22 -3.84 3.05 -5.12
CA ASN A 22 -4.24 3.97 -6.19
C ASN A 22 -5.16 3.27 -7.20
N VAL A 23 -4.84 2.01 -7.49
CA VAL A 23 -5.51 1.21 -8.51
C VAL A 23 -5.80 -0.18 -7.98
N TYR A 24 -7.02 -0.64 -8.21
CA TYR A 24 -7.45 -1.99 -7.86
C TYR A 24 -7.84 -2.76 -9.12
N ILE A 25 -7.21 -3.91 -9.38
CA ILE A 25 -7.38 -4.65 -10.64
C ILE A 25 -7.96 -6.05 -10.38
N PRO A 26 -9.25 -6.30 -10.71
CA PRO A 26 -9.89 -7.60 -10.53
C PRO A 26 -9.32 -8.68 -11.45
N ARG A 27 -9.54 -9.96 -11.11
CA ARG A 27 -9.10 -11.10 -11.93
C ARG A 27 -9.75 -11.15 -13.32
N LYS A 28 -10.95 -10.62 -13.49
CA LYS A 28 -11.69 -10.60 -14.76
C LYS A 28 -12.46 -9.28 -14.87
N GLN A 29 -12.73 -8.85 -16.10
CA GLN A 29 -13.64 -7.75 -16.35
C GLN A 29 -15.04 -8.09 -15.82
N ASN A 30 -15.63 -7.20 -15.03
CA ASN A 30 -17.03 -7.27 -14.65
C ASN A 30 -17.72 -5.96 -15.06
N SER A 31 -18.86 -6.08 -15.75
CA SER A 31 -19.60 -4.96 -16.34
C SER A 31 -20.18 -3.98 -15.31
N ARG A 32 -20.11 -4.33 -14.01
CA ARG A 32 -20.49 -3.46 -12.88
C ARG A 32 -19.32 -2.72 -12.24
N ASP A 33 -18.09 -2.93 -12.68
CA ASP A 33 -16.89 -2.35 -12.05
C ASP A 33 -16.72 -0.87 -12.43
N ARG A 34 -17.61 -0.01 -11.91
CA ARG A 34 -17.43 1.45 -11.89
C ARG A 34 -16.11 1.85 -11.23
N ASP A 35 -15.50 0.97 -10.43
CA ASP A 35 -14.25 1.19 -9.70
C ASP A 35 -12.99 1.29 -10.58
N ILE A 36 -12.99 0.64 -11.75
CA ILE A 36 -11.93 0.85 -12.76
C ILE A 36 -12.03 2.28 -13.30
N LEU A 37 -13.23 2.86 -13.36
CA LEU A 37 -13.43 4.24 -13.78
C LEU A 37 -13.15 5.23 -12.63
N ASP A 38 -13.48 4.89 -11.38
CA ASP A 38 -13.21 5.74 -10.20
C ASP A 38 -11.72 5.78 -9.79
N SER A 39 -10.94 4.73 -10.08
CA SER A 39 -9.47 4.73 -9.89
C SER A 39 -8.73 5.59 -10.92
N ILE A 40 -9.36 5.89 -12.07
CA ILE A 40 -8.88 6.86 -13.06
C ILE A 40 -9.23 8.31 -12.65
N ALA A 41 -10.25 8.50 -11.80
CA ALA A 41 -10.70 9.83 -11.38
C ALA A 41 -9.82 10.48 -10.28
N ARG A 42 -8.84 9.74 -9.75
CA ARG A 42 -7.91 10.23 -8.71
C ARG A 42 -6.53 10.48 -9.29
N PRO A 43 -5.86 11.60 -8.98
CA PRO A 43 -4.47 11.80 -9.38
C PRO A 43 -3.61 10.60 -8.94
N PHE A 44 -2.80 10.01 -9.82
CA PHE A 44 -1.94 8.89 -9.43
C PHE A 44 -0.99 9.27 -8.28
N PHE A 45 -0.64 10.55 -8.12
CA PHE A 45 0.32 11.06 -7.14
C PHE A 45 -0.33 11.95 -6.04
N GLU A 46 -1.43 11.50 -5.45
CA GLU A 46 -2.10 12.25 -4.37
C GLU A 46 -1.22 12.48 -3.14
N ARG A 47 -1.36 13.65 -2.50
CA ARG A 47 -0.62 14.02 -1.29
C ARG A 47 -1.10 13.28 -0.03
N HIS A 48 -2.40 13.01 0.14
CA HIS A 48 -2.96 12.53 1.42
C HIS A 48 -3.22 11.03 1.43
N ARG A 49 -2.18 10.23 1.21
CA ARG A 49 -2.37 8.79 1.07
C ARG A 49 -2.57 8.04 2.37
N PRO A 50 -3.43 7.02 2.31
CA PRO A 50 -3.72 6.23 3.47
C PRO A 50 -2.58 5.31 3.92
N THR A 51 -1.73 4.83 3.01
CA THR A 51 -0.64 3.88 3.28
C THR A 51 0.64 4.52 3.84
N ALA A 52 0.58 5.82 4.15
CA ALA A 52 1.68 6.65 4.68
C ALA A 52 2.53 5.99 5.79
N THR A 53 1.92 5.22 6.69
CA THR A 53 2.61 4.59 7.82
C THR A 53 3.65 3.55 7.42
N PHE A 54 3.44 2.82 6.32
CA PHE A 54 4.41 1.83 5.84
C PHE A 54 5.68 2.49 5.30
N TYR A 55 5.54 3.63 4.63
CA TYR A 55 6.67 4.42 4.13
C TYR A 55 7.56 4.93 5.26
N GLU A 56 6.96 5.37 6.36
CA GLU A 56 7.68 5.82 7.55
C GLU A 56 8.45 4.68 8.23
N GLN A 57 7.86 3.47 8.27
CA GLN A 57 8.53 2.27 8.80
C GLN A 57 9.74 1.88 7.96
N ALA A 58 9.69 2.14 6.64
CA ALA A 58 10.70 1.70 5.70
C ALA A 58 12.05 2.41 5.79
N ALA A 59 12.02 3.67 6.18
CA ALA A 59 13.24 4.45 6.35
C ALA A 59 13.80 4.40 7.77
N GLU A 60 13.11 3.71 8.70
CA GLU A 60 13.44 3.61 10.13
C GLU A 60 13.83 4.95 10.78
N MET A 61 13.24 6.05 10.32
CA MET A 61 13.55 7.41 10.81
C MET A 61 13.32 7.53 12.31
N LEU A 62 12.30 6.82 12.81
CA LEU A 62 12.06 6.57 14.23
C LEU A 62 11.46 5.16 14.41
N PRO A 63 11.80 4.46 15.52
CA PRO A 63 11.09 3.27 15.93
C PRO A 63 9.58 3.53 16.06
N ALA A 64 8.77 2.57 15.61
CA ALA A 64 7.31 2.75 15.53
C ALA A 64 6.68 3.10 16.88
N ASP A 65 7.10 2.46 17.97
CA ASP A 65 6.57 2.74 19.31
C ASP A 65 6.94 4.15 19.79
N THR A 66 8.17 4.59 19.52
CA THR A 66 8.61 5.96 19.84
C THR A 66 7.83 7.00 19.03
N ARG A 67 7.66 6.79 17.72
CA ARG A 67 6.87 7.66 16.86
C ARG A 67 5.42 7.75 17.36
N ASP A 68 4.79 6.60 17.59
CA ASP A 68 3.40 6.52 18.02
C ASP A 68 3.20 7.19 19.40
N GLN A 69 4.18 7.07 20.31
CA GLN A 69 4.20 7.78 21.59
C GLN A 69 4.30 9.30 21.41
N LEU A 70 5.21 9.80 20.56
CA LEU A 70 5.39 11.23 20.30
C LEU A 70 4.11 11.85 19.72
N VAL A 71 3.47 11.14 18.79
CA VAL A 71 2.20 11.54 18.18
C VAL A 71 1.10 11.67 19.24
N ARG A 72 0.95 10.66 20.10
CA ARG A 72 -0.06 10.68 21.20
C ARG A 72 0.24 11.79 22.21
N GLN A 73 1.49 11.98 22.60
CA GLN A 73 1.88 13.05 23.51
C GLN A 73 1.56 14.42 22.94
N LEU A 74 1.94 14.67 21.67
CA LEU A 74 1.62 15.93 21.02
C LEU A 74 0.12 16.15 20.97
N TRP A 75 -0.65 15.12 20.60
CA TRP A 75 -2.10 15.16 20.61
C TRP A 75 -2.64 15.59 21.98
N GLN A 76 -2.26 14.92 23.08
CA GLN A 76 -2.75 15.24 24.42
C GLN A 76 -2.40 16.67 24.87
N LEU A 77 -1.26 17.22 24.44
CA LEU A 77 -0.83 18.58 24.77
C LEU A 77 -1.44 19.67 23.87
N THR A 78 -2.01 19.30 22.72
CA THR A 78 -2.54 20.26 21.75
C THR A 78 -3.95 20.71 22.13
N PRO A 79 -4.28 22.02 22.12
CA PRO A 79 -5.64 22.52 22.32
C PRO A 79 -6.65 21.95 21.31
N GLU A 80 -7.90 21.72 21.74
CA GLU A 80 -8.94 21.13 20.88
C GLU A 80 -9.18 21.92 19.60
N THR A 81 -9.09 23.26 19.65
CA THR A 81 -9.22 24.13 18.47
C THR A 81 -8.16 23.82 17.40
N ILE A 82 -6.92 23.57 17.81
CA ILE A 82 -5.83 23.20 16.90
C ILE A 82 -5.98 21.76 16.41
N ARG A 83 -6.42 20.84 17.28
CA ARG A 83 -6.71 19.45 16.91
C ARG A 83 -7.77 19.33 15.82
N VAL A 84 -8.90 20.04 15.98
CA VAL A 84 -10.00 20.09 15.01
C VAL A 84 -9.51 20.61 13.66
N LYS A 85 -8.73 21.70 13.66
CA LYS A 85 -8.15 22.24 12.44
C LYS A 85 -7.13 21.28 11.80
N GLY A 86 -6.34 20.58 12.61
CA GLY A 86 -5.42 19.55 12.14
C GLY A 86 -6.13 18.42 11.40
N PHE A 87 -7.25 17.93 11.93
CA PHE A 87 -8.07 16.93 11.24
C PHE A 87 -8.74 17.47 9.97
N ALA A 88 -9.25 18.70 10.00
CA ALA A 88 -9.84 19.33 8.82
C ALA A 88 -8.84 19.39 7.65
N LEU A 89 -7.59 19.78 7.93
CA LEU A 89 -6.50 19.79 6.93
C LEU A 89 -6.11 18.38 6.49
N ALA A 90 -5.99 17.43 7.43
CA ALA A 90 -5.64 16.04 7.12
C ALA A 90 -6.67 15.31 6.24
N LEU A 91 -7.92 15.75 6.27
CA LEU A 91 -9.03 15.17 5.53
C LEU A 91 -9.42 16.02 4.32
N GLU A 92 -8.68 17.09 4.01
CA GLU A 92 -8.91 17.92 2.83
C GLU A 92 -8.75 17.08 1.55
N GLY A 93 -9.71 17.19 0.64
CA GLY A 93 -9.72 16.42 -0.61
C GLY A 93 -10.16 14.95 -0.46
N VAL A 94 -10.44 14.46 0.74
CA VAL A 94 -11.09 13.15 0.93
C VAL A 94 -12.54 13.26 0.44
N PRO A 95 -12.97 12.49 -0.59
CA PRO A 95 -14.29 12.68 -1.18
C PRO A 95 -15.43 12.53 -0.17
N LEU A 96 -16.16 13.62 0.04
CA LEU A 96 -17.31 13.72 0.97
C LEU A 96 -18.47 12.78 0.63
N SER A 97 -18.52 12.26 -0.59
CA SER A 97 -19.49 11.24 -1.01
C SER A 97 -19.30 9.90 -0.29
N THR A 98 -18.14 9.69 0.33
CA THR A 98 -17.91 8.54 1.20
C THR A 98 -18.18 8.95 2.64
N ARG A 99 -18.99 8.17 3.37
CA ARG A 99 -19.20 8.26 4.84
C ARG A 99 -17.90 8.06 5.66
N SER A 100 -16.73 8.27 5.05
CA SER A 100 -15.41 7.85 5.52
C SER A 100 -14.75 8.93 6.36
N ALA A 101 -14.83 10.22 6.03
CA ALA A 101 -14.06 11.26 6.74
C ALA A 101 -14.43 11.38 8.23
N PRO A 102 -15.72 11.51 8.63
CA PRO A 102 -16.09 11.50 10.05
C PRO A 102 -15.68 10.20 10.78
N GLU A 103 -15.76 9.09 10.08
CA GLU A 103 -15.44 7.77 10.63
C GLU A 103 -13.91 7.58 10.78
N LEU A 104 -13.10 8.13 9.87
CA LEU A 104 -11.65 8.17 9.97
C LEU A 104 -11.19 9.03 11.13
N GLU A 105 -11.76 10.23 11.29
CA GLU A 105 -11.46 11.09 12.43
C GLU A 105 -11.79 10.36 13.74
N LYS A 106 -12.97 9.74 13.84
CA LYS A 106 -13.37 8.94 14.99
C LYS A 106 -12.35 7.85 15.31
N ARG A 107 -11.96 7.05 14.32
CA ARG A 107 -10.96 5.97 14.48
C ARG A 107 -9.59 6.52 14.89
N ALA A 108 -9.15 7.61 14.27
CA ALA A 108 -7.90 8.29 14.59
C ALA A 108 -7.91 8.80 16.03
N ARG A 109 -9.00 9.42 16.49
CA ARG A 109 -9.19 9.85 17.88
C ARG A 109 -9.15 8.67 18.85
N ILE A 110 -9.79 7.54 18.54
CA ILE A 110 -9.70 6.33 19.37
C ILE A 110 -8.25 5.88 19.50
N TRP A 111 -7.50 5.83 18.40
CA TRP A 111 -6.07 5.51 18.46
C TRP A 111 -5.29 6.55 19.27
N LEU A 112 -5.43 7.85 19.01
CA LEU A 112 -4.72 8.93 19.70
C LEU A 112 -4.99 9.00 21.22
N ASN A 113 -6.20 8.61 21.64
CA ASN A 113 -6.61 8.62 23.04
C ASN A 113 -6.35 7.30 23.78
N THR A 114 -5.88 6.24 23.10
CA THR A 114 -5.43 5.06 23.83
C THR A 114 -4.13 5.37 24.60
N PRO A 115 -3.86 4.75 25.76
CA PRO A 115 -2.65 5.06 26.53
C PRO A 115 -1.36 4.53 25.92
N SER A 116 -1.45 3.43 25.16
CA SER A 116 -0.29 2.79 24.54
C SER A 116 -0.69 1.93 23.35
N GLU A 117 0.30 1.56 22.54
CA GLU A 117 0.10 0.64 21.42
C GLU A 117 -0.33 -0.76 21.89
N ALA A 118 0.14 -1.22 23.07
CA ALA A 118 -0.29 -2.50 23.63
C ALA A 118 -1.79 -2.50 23.96
N VAL A 119 -2.31 -1.40 24.51
CA VAL A 119 -3.74 -1.24 24.78
C VAL A 119 -4.53 -1.18 23.47
N PHE A 120 -4.05 -0.41 22.50
CA PHE A 120 -4.69 -0.34 21.19
C PHE A 120 -4.75 -1.70 20.48
N ARG A 121 -3.69 -2.50 20.54
CA ARG A 121 -3.68 -3.86 19.96
C ARG A 121 -4.68 -4.82 20.63
N ARG A 122 -4.97 -4.65 21.91
CA ARG A 122 -6.04 -5.40 22.60
C ARG A 122 -7.40 -4.95 22.09
N LEU A 123 -7.62 -3.64 22.03
CA LEU A 123 -8.85 -3.04 21.51
C LEU A 123 -9.16 -3.52 20.09
N VAL A 124 -8.16 -3.55 19.19
CA VAL A 124 -8.34 -4.01 17.80
C VAL A 124 -8.92 -5.43 17.72
N LYS A 125 -8.64 -6.31 18.69
CA LYS A 125 -9.15 -7.69 18.71
C LYS A 125 -10.64 -7.78 19.07
N GLU A 126 -11.20 -6.74 19.66
CA GLU A 126 -12.61 -6.68 20.08
C GLU A 126 -13.53 -6.15 18.97
N TYR A 127 -12.95 -5.63 17.88
CA TYR A 127 -13.69 -5.03 16.77
C TYR A 127 -13.64 -5.92 15.53
N PRO A 128 -14.60 -5.76 14.60
CA PRO A 128 -14.54 -6.41 13.31
C PRO A 128 -13.19 -6.16 12.62
N THR A 129 -12.72 -7.16 11.88
CA THR A 129 -11.50 -7.06 11.07
C THR A 129 -11.51 -5.76 10.26
N ASN A 130 -10.40 -5.02 10.31
CA ASN A 130 -10.17 -3.76 9.60
C ASN A 130 -11.04 -2.58 10.04
N TYR A 131 -11.72 -2.67 11.19
CA TYR A 131 -12.47 -1.53 11.74
C TYR A 131 -11.57 -0.29 11.93
N PHE A 132 -10.36 -0.48 12.45
CA PHE A 132 -9.42 0.61 12.72
C PHE A 132 -8.54 0.99 11.52
N ASP A 133 -8.86 0.49 10.32
CA ASP A 133 -8.07 0.80 9.14
C ASP A 133 -8.03 2.31 8.92
N GLY A 134 -6.81 2.80 9.03
CA GLY A 134 -6.45 4.17 8.84
C GLY A 134 -6.49 5.13 9.97
N ALA A 135 -6.85 4.67 11.17
CA ALA A 135 -6.72 5.45 12.39
C ALA A 135 -5.33 6.12 12.49
N LYS A 136 -4.27 5.33 12.31
CA LYS A 136 -2.88 5.79 12.46
C LYS A 136 -2.47 6.79 11.39
N SER A 137 -2.75 6.51 10.12
CA SER A 137 -2.33 7.42 9.04
C SER A 137 -3.08 8.74 9.10
N THR A 138 -4.40 8.72 9.33
CA THR A 138 -5.19 9.95 9.53
C THR A 138 -4.65 10.74 10.72
N ALA A 139 -4.31 10.07 11.83
CA ALA A 139 -3.70 10.73 12.98
C ALA A 139 -2.33 11.34 12.67
N LEU A 140 -1.47 10.66 11.90
CA LEU A 140 -0.16 11.16 11.49
C LEU A 140 -0.25 12.37 10.55
N TRP A 141 -1.24 12.39 9.65
CA TRP A 141 -1.54 13.56 8.82
C TRP A 141 -2.03 14.73 9.67
N ALA A 142 -2.95 14.48 10.60
CA ALA A 142 -3.45 15.50 11.51
C ALA A 142 -2.33 16.06 12.40
N THR A 143 -1.43 15.19 12.87
CA THR A 143 -0.27 15.56 13.69
C THR A 143 0.72 16.43 12.91
N GLU A 144 0.96 16.15 11.62
CA GLU A 144 1.76 17.04 10.77
C GLU A 144 1.11 18.43 10.67
N ALA A 145 -0.20 18.49 10.39
CA ALA A 145 -0.93 19.74 10.30
C ALA A 145 -0.95 20.52 11.64
N ILE A 146 -0.96 19.82 12.77
CA ILE A 146 -0.76 20.41 14.10
C ILE A 146 0.64 21.01 14.22
N CYS A 147 1.68 20.27 13.80
CA CYS A 147 3.07 20.73 13.87
C CYS A 147 3.39 21.92 12.96
N GLN A 148 2.56 22.20 11.95
CA GLN A 148 2.65 23.44 11.17
C GLN A 148 2.10 24.66 11.91
N GLN A 149 1.29 24.45 12.96
CA GLN A 149 0.60 25.49 13.72
C GLN A 149 1.14 25.65 15.14
N LEU A 150 1.91 24.67 15.61
CA LEU A 150 2.44 24.61 16.96
C LEU A 150 3.96 24.41 16.92
N SER A 151 4.69 25.25 17.65
CA SER A 151 6.10 25.01 17.94
C SER A 151 6.22 24.13 19.18
N HIS A 152 6.75 22.92 19.03
CA HIS A 152 6.93 21.95 20.12
C HIS A 152 8.09 20.98 19.82
N PRO A 153 8.94 20.59 20.79
CA PRO A 153 10.07 19.69 20.54
C PRO A 153 9.70 18.35 19.88
N ASN A 154 8.53 17.80 20.20
CA ASN A 154 8.04 16.59 19.53
C ASN A 154 7.78 16.80 18.02
N CYS A 155 7.43 18.01 17.59
CA CYS A 155 7.30 18.34 16.18
C CYS A 155 8.64 18.34 15.46
N ASP A 156 9.71 18.82 16.11
CA ASP A 156 11.06 18.74 15.53
C ASP A 156 11.49 17.27 15.35
N ARG A 157 11.19 16.42 16.33
CA ARG A 157 11.50 14.98 16.26
C ARG A 157 10.68 14.24 15.21
N LEU A 158 9.44 14.65 14.96
CA LEU A 158 8.56 14.02 13.97
C LEU A 158 8.77 14.57 12.54
N ARG A 159 9.42 15.73 12.39
CA ARG A 159 9.64 16.37 11.08
C ARG A 159 10.33 15.47 10.05
N PRO A 160 11.39 14.69 10.37
CA PRO A 160 12.00 13.78 9.41
C PRO A 160 11.04 12.67 8.95
N VAL A 161 10.17 12.19 9.84
CA VAL A 161 9.14 11.18 9.52
C VAL A 161 8.15 11.75 8.51
N PHE A 162 7.65 12.97 8.75
CA PHE A 162 6.71 13.63 7.85
C PHE A 162 7.34 13.97 6.49
N ALA A 163 8.59 14.44 6.48
CA ALA A 163 9.32 14.75 5.26
C ALA A 163 9.50 13.51 4.37
N GLU A 164 9.91 12.38 4.95
CA GLU A 164 10.09 11.13 4.19
C GLU A 164 8.76 10.58 3.68
N ARG A 165 7.70 10.63 4.50
CA ARG A 165 6.34 10.30 4.05
C ARG A 165 5.96 11.15 2.83
N ASN A 166 6.05 12.47 2.95
CA ASN A 166 5.62 13.39 1.89
C ASN A 166 6.40 13.17 0.61
N ARG A 167 7.71 12.92 0.72
CA ARG A 167 8.56 12.57 -0.42
C ARG A 167 8.08 11.31 -1.13
N ARG A 168 7.76 10.24 -0.39
CA ARG A 168 7.36 8.95 -0.99
C ARG A 168 5.93 8.94 -1.51
N VAL A 169 5.00 9.56 -0.79
CA VAL A 169 3.58 9.55 -1.14
C VAL A 169 3.33 10.20 -2.49
N ILE A 170 4.04 11.28 -2.81
CA ILE A 170 3.91 11.96 -4.12
C ILE A 170 4.76 11.33 -5.23
N SER A 171 5.55 10.29 -4.93
CA SER A 171 6.52 9.72 -5.88
C SER A 171 6.30 8.24 -6.20
N SER A 172 5.29 7.61 -5.61
CA SER A 172 4.96 6.19 -5.85
C SER A 172 3.53 6.04 -6.33
N VAL A 173 3.16 4.89 -6.89
CA VAL A 173 1.77 4.51 -7.17
C VAL A 173 1.60 3.06 -6.78
N ASN A 174 0.64 2.76 -5.91
CA ASN A 174 0.38 1.41 -5.45
C ASN A 174 -0.75 0.79 -6.28
N ILE A 175 -0.46 -0.31 -6.96
CA ILE A 175 -1.44 -1.10 -7.72
C ILE A 175 -1.66 -2.42 -7.00
N GLU A 176 -2.90 -2.70 -6.63
CA GLU A 176 -3.29 -3.96 -5.99
C GLU A 176 -3.98 -4.86 -6.99
N LEU A 177 -3.45 -6.08 -7.11
CA LEU A 177 -3.95 -7.10 -8.01
C LEU A 177 -4.74 -8.14 -7.23
N VAL A 178 -6.02 -8.33 -7.59
CA VAL A 178 -6.84 -9.35 -6.92
C VAL A 178 -6.30 -10.73 -7.21
N GLN A 179 -6.01 -11.47 -6.15
CA GLN A 179 -5.57 -12.85 -6.26
C GLN A 179 -6.49 -13.76 -5.45
N ALA A 180 -6.67 -15.00 -5.92
CA ALA A 180 -7.35 -16.02 -5.15
C ALA A 180 -6.61 -16.28 -3.82
N PRO A 181 -7.31 -16.72 -2.77
CA PRO A 181 -6.64 -17.18 -1.55
C PRO A 181 -5.77 -18.41 -1.84
N GLY A 182 -4.65 -18.54 -1.14
CA GLY A 182 -3.71 -19.64 -1.28
C GLY A 182 -2.37 -19.33 -0.62
N SER A 183 -1.36 -20.18 -0.85
CA SER A 183 -0.09 -20.11 -0.13
C SER A 183 0.65 -18.78 -0.30
N HIS A 184 1.33 -18.35 0.76
CA HIS A 184 2.20 -17.18 0.83
C HIS A 184 3.56 -17.60 1.42
N CYS A 185 4.52 -16.68 1.49
CA CYS A 185 5.89 -16.93 1.95
C CYS A 185 6.02 -17.54 3.36
N LEU A 186 4.96 -17.43 4.18
CA LEU A 186 4.90 -17.95 5.56
C LEU A 186 4.01 -19.19 5.70
N THR A 187 3.40 -19.70 4.63
CA THR A 187 2.57 -20.90 4.71
C THR A 187 3.42 -22.10 5.14
N LYS A 188 3.05 -22.72 6.25
CA LYS A 188 3.67 -23.95 6.75
C LYS A 188 2.82 -25.16 6.38
N GLY A 189 3.44 -26.31 6.15
CA GLY A 189 2.75 -27.57 5.86
C GLY A 189 2.31 -27.68 4.40
N ARG A 190 1.09 -28.18 4.16
CA ARG A 190 0.58 -28.44 2.81
C ARG A 190 0.37 -27.13 2.05
N LEU A 191 1.14 -26.97 0.97
CA LEU A 191 1.01 -25.83 0.08
C LEU A 191 -0.29 -25.91 -0.72
N GLN A 192 -0.98 -24.77 -0.83
CA GLN A 192 -2.18 -24.56 -1.62
C GLN A 192 -1.80 -23.80 -2.90
N PRO A 193 -2.01 -24.41 -4.08
CA PRO A 193 -1.74 -23.75 -5.35
C PRO A 193 -2.52 -22.46 -5.52
N LEU A 194 -1.92 -21.53 -6.25
CA LEU A 194 -2.53 -20.26 -6.64
C LEU A 194 -2.64 -20.21 -8.16
N PRO A 195 -3.79 -19.78 -8.71
CA PRO A 195 -3.90 -19.56 -10.14
C PRO A 195 -3.02 -18.38 -10.56
N GLY A 196 -2.45 -18.45 -11.77
CA GLY A 196 -1.76 -17.32 -12.38
C GLY A 196 -2.65 -16.07 -12.47
N TYR A 197 -2.01 -14.91 -12.57
CA TYR A 197 -2.68 -13.65 -12.89
C TYR A 197 -3.25 -13.73 -14.32
N SER A 198 -4.41 -13.13 -14.54
CA SER A 198 -5.07 -13.17 -15.84
C SER A 198 -4.47 -12.16 -16.83
N ASP A 199 -4.69 -12.41 -18.12
CA ASP A 199 -4.34 -11.47 -19.20
C ASP A 199 -4.92 -10.08 -18.96
N PHE A 200 -6.17 -10.03 -18.49
CA PHE A 200 -6.83 -8.79 -18.13
C PHE A 200 -6.05 -8.01 -17.06
N GLN A 201 -5.55 -8.70 -16.03
CA GLN A 201 -4.76 -8.04 -14.99
C GLN A 201 -3.47 -7.47 -15.55
N TYR A 202 -2.75 -8.22 -16.38
CA TYR A 202 -1.53 -7.72 -17.04
C TYR A 202 -1.80 -6.50 -17.93
N GLN A 203 -2.85 -6.56 -18.76
CA GLN A 203 -3.25 -5.47 -19.65
C GLN A 203 -3.64 -4.21 -18.88
N GLN A 204 -4.42 -4.34 -17.80
CA GLN A 204 -4.79 -3.20 -16.97
C GLN A 204 -3.56 -2.63 -16.23
N THR A 205 -2.68 -3.46 -15.68
CA THR A 205 -1.45 -2.98 -15.03
C THR A 205 -0.59 -2.18 -16.01
N ALA A 206 -0.39 -2.67 -17.24
CA ALA A 206 0.33 -1.94 -18.28
C ALA A 206 -0.35 -0.61 -18.61
N LYS A 207 -1.68 -0.60 -18.77
CA LYS A 207 -2.45 0.64 -18.99
C LYS A 207 -2.25 1.65 -17.86
N TYR A 208 -2.36 1.23 -16.60
CA TYR A 208 -2.22 2.13 -15.46
C TYR A 208 -0.79 2.64 -15.28
N TYR A 209 0.21 1.82 -15.61
CA TYR A 209 1.60 2.26 -15.69
C TYR A 209 1.77 3.40 -16.69
N LEU A 210 1.23 3.23 -17.91
CA LEU A 210 1.31 4.25 -18.96
C LEU A 210 0.53 5.53 -18.59
N LEU A 211 -0.64 5.41 -17.96
CA LEU A 211 -1.37 6.56 -17.45
C LEU A 211 -0.60 7.32 -16.38
N ALA A 212 0.07 6.62 -15.46
CA ALA A 212 0.94 7.24 -14.47
C ALA A 212 2.13 7.95 -15.13
N ALA A 213 2.71 7.35 -16.17
CA ALA A 213 3.80 7.95 -16.93
C ALA A 213 3.37 9.20 -17.71
N LEU A 214 2.17 9.16 -18.32
CA LEU A 214 1.58 10.32 -18.99
C LEU A 214 1.31 11.47 -18.01
N GLN A 215 0.86 11.17 -16.78
CA GLN A 215 0.61 12.19 -15.76
C GLN A 215 1.90 12.90 -15.32
N THR A 216 3.04 12.21 -15.27
CA THR A 216 4.33 12.77 -14.81
C THR A 216 5.24 13.24 -15.94
N GLY A 217 4.99 12.83 -17.18
CA GLY A 217 5.92 12.99 -18.29
C GLY A 217 7.19 12.14 -18.15
N GLN A 218 7.19 11.12 -17.28
CA GLN A 218 8.34 10.27 -16.98
C GLN A 218 7.91 8.82 -16.82
N LEU A 219 8.74 7.86 -17.24
CA LEU A 219 8.51 6.44 -16.99
C LEU A 219 8.84 6.10 -15.53
N PRO A 220 7.85 5.78 -14.66
CA PRO A 220 8.14 5.43 -13.28
C PRO A 220 8.83 4.08 -13.18
N GLN A 221 9.57 3.84 -12.10
CA GLN A 221 10.21 2.56 -11.82
C GLN A 221 9.19 1.57 -11.24
N ILE A 222 9.04 0.39 -11.85
CA ILE A 222 8.21 -0.70 -11.30
C ILE A 222 9.01 -1.49 -10.26
N VAL A 223 8.42 -1.68 -9.07
CA VAL A 223 8.93 -2.51 -7.96
C VAL A 223 7.80 -3.40 -7.41
N SER A 224 8.16 -4.47 -6.70
CA SER A 224 7.22 -5.33 -5.97
C SER A 224 7.28 -5.08 -4.47
N HIS A 225 6.22 -5.42 -3.71
CA HIS A 225 6.32 -5.41 -2.24
C HIS A 225 7.36 -6.40 -1.75
N PHE A 226 7.52 -7.56 -2.41
CA PHE A 226 8.59 -8.49 -2.07
C PHE A 226 9.97 -7.84 -2.17
N ALA A 227 10.26 -7.05 -3.21
CA ALA A 227 11.53 -6.33 -3.33
C ALA A 227 11.65 -5.18 -2.31
N VAL A 228 10.59 -4.38 -2.16
CA VAL A 228 10.58 -3.19 -1.30
C VAL A 228 10.75 -3.58 0.15
N ASP A 229 10.08 -4.62 0.64
CA ASP A 229 10.10 -5.03 2.04
C ASP A 229 11.40 -5.75 2.46
N SER A 230 12.39 -5.90 1.57
CA SER A 230 13.69 -6.52 1.88
C SER A 230 14.37 -5.92 3.12
N PHE A 231 14.22 -4.62 3.37
CA PHE A 231 14.77 -3.96 4.57
C PHE A 231 14.10 -4.44 5.88
N LEU A 232 12.86 -4.95 5.85
CA LEU A 232 12.15 -5.44 7.04
C LEU A 232 12.78 -6.71 7.61
N ILE A 233 13.50 -7.47 6.77
CA ILE A 233 14.16 -8.71 7.19
C ILE A 233 15.21 -8.43 8.27
N ASN A 234 15.97 -7.35 8.09
CA ASN A 234 17.01 -6.93 9.05
C ASN A 234 16.39 -6.46 10.38
N GLN A 235 15.10 -6.16 10.41
CA GLN A 235 14.33 -5.81 11.62
C GLN A 235 13.61 -7.01 12.25
N GLY A 236 13.89 -8.24 11.80
CA GLY A 236 13.23 -9.46 12.29
C GLY A 236 11.74 -9.55 11.92
N LYS A 237 11.29 -8.72 10.97
CA LYS A 237 9.92 -8.73 10.44
C LYS A 237 9.91 -9.47 9.11
N TYR A 238 8.87 -10.26 8.86
CA TYR A 238 8.74 -10.94 7.58
C TYR A 238 8.16 -10.01 6.53
N PRO A 239 8.81 -9.87 5.36
CA PRO A 239 8.33 -9.03 4.27
C PRO A 239 7.03 -9.58 3.69
N HIS A 240 6.19 -8.69 3.15
CA HIS A 240 5.15 -9.16 2.25
C HIS A 240 5.79 -9.83 1.02
N CYS A 241 5.06 -10.75 0.38
CA CYS A 241 5.58 -11.54 -0.75
C CYS A 241 4.79 -11.31 -2.05
N ASP A 242 3.97 -10.28 -2.09
CA ASP A 242 3.20 -9.90 -3.25
C ASP A 242 4.01 -9.02 -4.24
N PRO A 243 3.62 -9.03 -5.53
CA PRO A 243 2.63 -9.91 -6.13
C PRO A 243 3.20 -11.32 -6.36
N ARG A 244 2.57 -12.32 -5.72
CA ARG A 244 3.06 -13.70 -5.66
C ARG A 244 2.84 -14.38 -7.02
N GLY A 245 3.89 -14.87 -7.66
CA GLY A 245 3.78 -15.53 -8.97
C GLY A 245 3.40 -14.57 -10.12
N PHE A 246 3.74 -13.29 -10.01
CA PHE A 246 3.51 -12.31 -11.08
C PHE A 246 4.68 -12.30 -12.06
N ASP A 247 4.41 -12.54 -13.34
CA ASP A 247 5.40 -12.47 -14.40
C ASP A 247 5.70 -11.01 -14.77
N LEU A 248 6.72 -10.46 -14.12
CA LEU A 248 7.11 -9.06 -14.33
C LEU A 248 7.65 -8.83 -15.74
N GLN A 249 8.29 -9.83 -16.35
CA GLN A 249 8.79 -9.72 -17.71
C GLN A 249 7.65 -9.65 -18.74
N ARG A 250 6.58 -10.41 -18.54
CA ARG A 250 5.36 -10.30 -19.34
C ARG A 250 4.74 -8.92 -19.26
N LEU A 251 4.69 -8.30 -18.07
CA LEU A 251 4.23 -6.93 -17.93
C LEU A 251 5.11 -5.97 -18.74
N TYR A 252 6.43 -6.09 -18.64
CA TYR A 252 7.37 -5.26 -19.40
C TYR A 252 7.18 -5.39 -20.91
N ASN A 253 6.99 -6.61 -21.42
CA ASN A 253 6.75 -6.83 -22.84
C ASN A 253 5.44 -6.15 -23.32
N LEU A 254 4.39 -6.13 -22.50
CA LEU A 254 3.15 -5.41 -22.83
C LEU A 254 3.34 -3.89 -22.86
N ILE A 255 4.16 -3.34 -21.95
CA ILE A 255 4.50 -1.92 -21.95
C ILE A 255 5.32 -1.58 -23.19
N SER A 256 6.34 -2.38 -23.52
CA SER A 256 7.13 -2.23 -24.75
C SER A 256 6.28 -2.24 -26.00
N GLN A 257 5.37 -3.21 -26.11
CA GLN A 257 4.44 -3.28 -27.24
C GLN A 257 3.59 -2.01 -27.38
N ALA A 258 3.13 -1.44 -26.27
CA ALA A 258 2.32 -0.23 -26.28
C ALA A 258 3.11 1.05 -26.62
N LEU A 259 4.42 1.06 -26.34
CA LEU A 259 5.33 2.17 -26.60
C LEU A 259 6.12 2.03 -27.91
N ASP A 260 5.94 0.92 -28.64
CA ASP A 260 6.77 0.54 -29.80
C ASP A 260 8.27 0.47 -29.46
N TYR A 261 8.58 -0.08 -28.28
CA TYR A 261 9.95 -0.33 -27.81
C TYR A 261 10.32 -1.81 -27.95
N ASP A 262 11.62 -2.09 -27.91
CA ASP A 262 12.12 -3.45 -28.02
C ASP A 262 11.55 -4.37 -26.91
N PRO A 263 11.18 -5.62 -27.24
CA PRO A 263 10.88 -6.65 -26.26
C PRO A 263 12.07 -6.85 -25.31
N GLY A 264 11.81 -7.10 -24.02
CA GLY A 264 12.88 -7.23 -23.02
C GLY A 264 13.31 -5.91 -22.37
N THR A 265 12.82 -4.76 -22.83
CA THR A 265 13.04 -3.48 -22.14
C THR A 265 12.58 -3.55 -20.68
N VAL A 266 13.41 -3.11 -19.76
CA VAL A 266 13.14 -3.14 -18.32
C VAL A 266 12.61 -1.79 -17.86
N TYR A 267 11.42 -1.79 -17.26
CA TYR A 267 10.75 -0.58 -16.74
C TYR A 267 10.89 -0.43 -15.22
N GLY A 268 11.84 -1.14 -14.61
CA GLY A 268 11.99 -1.19 -13.16
C GLY A 268 13.12 -2.10 -12.69
N ILE A 269 12.81 -2.94 -11.71
CA ILE A 269 13.73 -4.00 -11.26
C ILE A 269 13.86 -5.09 -12.34
N VAL A 270 15.08 -5.61 -12.55
CA VAL A 270 15.28 -6.80 -13.38
C VAL A 270 14.66 -8.01 -12.67
N PRO A 271 13.72 -8.76 -13.27
CA PRO A 271 13.02 -9.84 -12.58
C PRO A 271 13.98 -10.94 -12.09
N ARG A 272 13.89 -11.28 -10.80
CA ARG A 272 14.58 -12.42 -10.17
C ARG A 272 13.56 -13.21 -9.36
N TYR A 273 13.15 -14.35 -9.90
CA TYR A 273 12.08 -15.17 -9.35
C TYR A 273 12.63 -16.19 -8.35
N GLY A 274 12.01 -16.28 -7.17
CA GLY A 274 12.34 -17.30 -6.19
C GLY A 274 11.73 -17.03 -4.83
N THR A 275 12.24 -17.70 -3.80
CA THR A 275 11.73 -17.57 -2.42
C THR A 275 12.71 -16.91 -1.47
N ASN A 276 13.94 -16.64 -1.92
CA ASN A 276 15.03 -16.16 -1.10
C ASN A 276 15.41 -14.72 -1.47
N ILE A 277 14.73 -13.81 -0.81
CA ILE A 277 15.00 -12.37 -0.87
C ILE A 277 16.43 -12.00 -0.45
N LEU A 278 17.08 -12.76 0.44
CA LEU A 278 18.49 -12.54 0.81
C LEU A 278 19.46 -12.96 -0.30
N ALA A 279 19.05 -13.86 -1.19
CA ALA A 279 19.79 -14.18 -2.41
C ALA A 279 19.53 -13.16 -3.54
N GLY A 280 18.67 -12.16 -3.29
CA GLY A 280 18.31 -11.13 -4.26
C GLY A 280 17.10 -11.47 -5.12
N ASP A 281 16.30 -12.47 -4.75
CA ASP A 281 15.00 -12.70 -5.38
C ASP A 281 14.07 -11.52 -5.10
N ASN A 282 13.40 -11.02 -6.13
CA ASN A 282 12.59 -9.81 -6.06
C ASN A 282 11.16 -10.01 -6.57
N ILE A 283 10.81 -11.22 -7.00
CA ILE A 283 9.44 -11.68 -7.19
C ILE A 283 9.28 -13.03 -6.50
N TRP A 284 8.33 -13.14 -5.57
CA TRP A 284 8.13 -14.39 -4.85
C TRP A 284 7.52 -15.46 -5.76
N TRP A 285 8.24 -16.54 -5.97
CA TRP A 285 7.85 -17.66 -6.82
C TRP A 285 8.22 -19.00 -6.17
N HIS A 286 7.25 -19.90 -6.03
CA HIS A 286 7.46 -21.25 -5.51
C HIS A 286 6.77 -22.27 -6.44
N ASN A 287 7.54 -23.18 -7.04
CA ASN A 287 7.08 -24.09 -8.11
C ASN A 287 5.94 -25.04 -7.71
N ARG A 288 5.75 -25.30 -6.40
CA ARG A 288 4.59 -26.07 -5.89
C ARG A 288 3.34 -25.21 -5.62
N VAL A 289 3.48 -23.89 -5.63
CA VAL A 289 2.38 -22.93 -5.46
C VAL A 289 1.92 -22.41 -6.82
N PHE A 290 2.87 -22.16 -7.72
CA PHE A 290 2.63 -21.75 -9.10
C PHE A 290 3.21 -22.80 -10.03
N ASP A 291 2.35 -23.41 -10.84
CA ASP A 291 2.72 -24.51 -11.73
C ASP A 291 3.71 -24.07 -12.82
N GLN A 292 4.54 -25.00 -13.30
CA GLN A 292 5.50 -24.75 -14.39
C GLN A 292 4.80 -24.35 -15.69
N ALA A 293 3.57 -24.83 -15.92
CA ALA A 293 2.75 -24.44 -17.07
C ALA A 293 2.33 -22.95 -17.08
N ASN A 294 2.54 -22.23 -15.98
CA ASN A 294 2.32 -20.78 -15.86
C ASN A 294 3.63 -19.98 -15.73
N LEU A 295 4.79 -20.61 -15.98
CA LEU A 295 6.07 -19.92 -15.94
C LEU A 295 6.14 -18.86 -17.06
N PRO A 296 6.81 -17.72 -16.80
CA PRO A 296 7.25 -16.83 -17.85
C PRO A 296 7.98 -17.62 -18.93
N THR A 297 7.66 -17.40 -20.20
CA THR A 297 8.37 -18.00 -21.34
C THR A 297 9.84 -17.58 -21.43
N THR A 298 10.30 -16.68 -20.55
CA THR A 298 11.69 -16.22 -20.42
C THR A 298 12.55 -17.06 -19.47
N LEU A 299 12.08 -18.22 -19.01
CA LEU A 299 12.87 -19.21 -18.27
C LEU A 299 13.27 -20.40 -19.16
N ASN A 300 13.80 -20.10 -20.35
CA ASN A 300 14.68 -21.03 -21.06
C ASN A 300 16.13 -20.75 -20.66
#